data_AF-A0A7S0J6Z1-F1
#
_entry.id   AF-A0A7S0J6Z1-F1
#
_cell.length_a   1.000
_cell.length_b   1.000
_cell.length_c   1.000
_cell.angle_alpha   90.00
_cell.angle_beta   90.00
_cell.angle_gamma   90.00
#
_symmetry.space_group_name_H-M   'P 1'
#
loop_
_entity.id
_entity.type
_entity.pdbx_description
1 polymer ?
#
loop_
_entity_poly.entity_id
_entity_poly.type
_entity_poly.pdbx_seq_one_letter_code
_entity_poly.pdbx_strand_id
1 'polypeptide(L)'
;MKSTQMPSDARHVVALEHDLSRSMQQLFGGQGGPTSLGDPNRNASINALRYALVCMAMPGIAHSQARLMDRRSYVTRTEPATRIHRSSCNSQLLARSGVGVWLVFQTMLSAHRAEASEPKLLVTSLVSPLQLALFGGEDWHVLPELKAALLDRWVVARTRSLGSSGVEALSAVGGARSVMAQALE
;
A
#
# COMPACT_ATOMS: atom_id res chain seq x y z
N MET A 1 15.74 -35.75 -10.16
CA MET A 1 15.79 -34.32 -9.78
C MET A 1 14.43 -33.96 -9.21
N LYS A 2 14.33 -33.67 -7.90
CA LYS A 2 13.07 -33.25 -7.29
C LYS A 2 12.74 -31.85 -7.79
N SER A 3 11.62 -31.75 -8.53
CA SER A 3 11.03 -30.47 -8.94
C SER A 3 10.64 -29.71 -7.68
N THR A 4 11.29 -28.57 -7.44
CA THR A 4 10.90 -27.62 -6.41
C THR A 4 9.62 -26.94 -6.89
N GLN A 5 8.47 -27.51 -6.55
CA GLN A 5 7.18 -26.83 -6.70
C GLN A 5 7.23 -25.56 -5.86
N MET A 6 7.19 -24.40 -6.51
CA MET A 6 6.93 -23.14 -5.80
C MET A 6 5.55 -23.23 -5.15
N PRO A 7 5.40 -22.78 -3.89
CA PRO A 7 4.11 -22.78 -3.22
C PRO A 7 3.07 -21.97 -4.00
N SER A 8 1.85 -22.48 -4.02
CA SER A 8 0.64 -21.92 -4.65
C SER A 8 0.28 -20.49 -4.20
N ASP A 9 1.01 -19.92 -3.23
CA ASP A 9 0.72 -18.64 -2.58
C ASP A 9 1.27 -17.41 -3.33
N ALA A 10 2.07 -17.62 -4.39
CA ALA A 10 2.69 -16.54 -5.17
C ALA A 10 1.80 -15.95 -6.28
N ARG A 11 0.51 -16.29 -6.35
CA ARG A 11 -0.32 -16.01 -7.55
C ARG A 11 -0.55 -14.52 -7.84
N HIS A 12 -0.32 -13.62 -6.88
CA HIS A 12 -0.61 -12.19 -7.04
C HIS A 12 0.46 -11.32 -6.37
N VAL A 13 1.73 -11.48 -6.77
CA VAL A 13 2.75 -10.48 -6.43
C VAL A 13 2.43 -9.20 -7.20
N VAL A 14 1.99 -8.17 -6.50
CA VAL A 14 1.68 -6.88 -7.09
C VAL A 14 2.81 -5.93 -6.74
N ALA A 15 3.54 -5.49 -7.76
CA ALA A 15 4.61 -4.56 -7.56
C ALA A 15 4.07 -3.20 -7.13
N LEU A 16 4.54 -2.72 -5.99
CA LEU A 16 4.41 -1.33 -5.60
C LEU A 16 5.45 -0.56 -6.44
N GLU A 17 5.08 -0.26 -7.68
CA GLU A 17 5.87 0.58 -8.56
C GLU A 17 5.67 2.04 -8.19
N HIS A 18 6.15 2.40 -7.00
CA HIS A 18 6.08 3.77 -6.54
C HIS A 18 7.38 4.12 -5.87
N ASP A 19 7.97 5.21 -6.31
CA ASP A 19 9.27 5.67 -5.85
C ASP A 19 9.18 6.14 -4.40
N LEU A 20 9.66 5.31 -3.47
CA LEU A 20 9.75 5.68 -2.05
C LEU A 20 10.64 6.93 -1.86
N SER A 21 11.61 7.18 -2.74
CA SER A 21 12.47 8.38 -2.66
C SER A 21 11.65 9.66 -2.76
N ARG A 22 10.63 9.70 -3.63
CA ARG A 22 9.72 10.84 -3.74
C ARG A 22 8.88 11.04 -2.47
N SER A 23 8.36 9.95 -1.90
CA SER A 23 7.59 10.01 -0.64
C SER A 23 8.46 10.40 0.55
N MET A 24 9.70 9.92 0.61
CA MET A 24 10.69 10.30 1.63
C MET A 24 11.13 11.76 1.49
N GLN A 25 11.37 12.26 0.28
CA GLN A 25 11.67 13.69 0.05
C GLN A 25 10.51 14.59 0.47
N GLN A 26 9.26 14.18 0.25
CA GLN A 26 8.09 14.93 0.72
C GLN A 26 7.95 14.96 2.24
N LEU A 27 8.44 13.94 2.95
CA LEU A 27 8.37 13.85 4.41
C LEU A 27 9.58 14.46 5.13
N PHE A 28 10.77 14.35 4.54
CA PHE A 28 12.04 14.68 5.19
C PHE A 28 12.87 15.74 4.44
N GLY A 29 12.59 15.99 3.16
CA GLY A 29 13.39 16.83 2.26
C GLY A 29 12.90 18.27 2.12
N GLY A 30 12.27 18.83 3.15
CA GLY A 30 11.68 20.17 3.11
C GLY A 30 12.66 21.29 2.74
N GLN A 31 12.76 21.62 1.45
CA GLN A 31 13.06 22.97 0.97
C GLN A 31 12.13 23.34 -0.18
N GLY A 32 11.27 24.34 0.08
CA GLY A 32 10.87 25.38 -0.86
C GLY A 32 10.16 24.98 -2.15
N GLY A 33 8.83 24.91 -2.10
CA GLY A 33 7.96 25.12 -3.26
C GLY A 33 6.59 25.58 -2.78
N PRO A 34 6.00 26.65 -3.35
CA PRO A 34 4.77 27.24 -2.82
C PRO A 34 3.56 26.38 -3.22
N THR A 35 3.26 25.35 -2.44
CA THR A 35 1.90 24.81 -2.41
C THR A 35 1.08 25.65 -1.46
N SER A 36 0.38 26.62 -2.04
CA SER A 36 -0.70 27.34 -1.37
C SER A 36 -1.70 26.35 -0.75
N LEU A 37 -2.01 26.60 0.54
CA LEU A 37 -3.17 26.15 1.32
C LEU A 37 -3.11 24.77 2.01
N GLY A 38 -2.30 24.70 3.07
CA GLY A 38 -2.55 23.80 4.20
C GLY A 38 -1.56 24.07 5.33
N ASP A 39 -2.06 24.31 6.55
CA ASP A 39 -1.25 24.35 7.76
C ASP A 39 -0.34 23.09 7.80
N PRO A 40 1.00 23.23 7.86
CA PRO A 40 1.91 22.09 7.90
C PRO A 40 1.58 21.13 9.06
N ASN A 41 1.04 21.63 10.17
CA ASN A 41 0.56 20.81 11.28
C ASN A 41 -0.65 19.98 10.88
N ARG A 42 -1.54 20.52 10.05
CA ARG A 42 -2.71 19.80 9.51
C ARG A 42 -2.27 18.66 8.58
N ASN A 43 -1.30 18.88 7.70
CA ASN A 43 -0.80 17.83 6.81
C ASN A 43 -0.06 16.72 7.58
N ALA A 44 0.75 17.10 8.57
CA ALA A 44 1.37 16.15 9.49
C ALA A 44 0.31 15.32 10.25
N SER A 45 -0.74 15.96 10.75
CA SER A 45 -1.85 15.30 11.46
C SER A 45 -2.64 14.35 10.56
N ILE A 46 -2.93 14.74 9.31
CA ILE A 46 -3.61 13.87 8.34
C ILE A 46 -2.75 12.65 8.02
N ASN A 47 -1.43 12.82 7.87
CA ASN A 47 -0.53 11.71 7.64
C ASN A 47 -0.42 10.79 8.86
N ALA A 48 -0.32 11.35 10.08
CA ALA A 48 -0.36 10.61 11.34
C ALA A 48 -1.63 9.74 11.46
N LEU A 49 -2.80 10.33 11.18
CA LEU A 49 -4.08 9.59 11.16
C LEU A 49 -4.09 8.49 10.10
N ARG A 50 -3.50 8.71 8.92
CA ARG A 50 -3.38 7.67 7.89
C ARG A 50 -2.43 6.55 8.30
N TYR A 51 -1.36 6.83 9.02
CA TYR A 51 -0.51 5.80 9.61
C TYR A 51 -1.29 4.94 10.59
N ALA A 52 -2.03 5.55 11.52
CA ALA A 52 -2.90 4.83 12.46
C ALA A 52 -3.99 4.00 11.74
N LEU A 53 -4.58 4.54 10.68
CA LEU A 53 -5.54 3.82 9.84
C LEU A 53 -4.92 2.57 9.19
N VAL A 54 -3.66 2.64 8.73
CA VAL A 54 -2.97 1.45 8.21
C VAL A 54 -2.88 0.39 9.29
N CYS A 55 -2.40 0.73 10.50
CA CYS A 55 -2.29 -0.21 11.61
C CYS A 55 -3.63 -0.89 11.94
N MET A 56 -4.72 -0.12 12.02
CA MET A 56 -6.05 -0.65 12.36
C MET A 56 -6.69 -1.48 11.25
N ALA A 57 -6.36 -1.19 9.99
CA ALA A 57 -6.98 -1.84 8.84
C ALA A 57 -6.23 -3.10 8.38
N MET A 58 -5.03 -3.39 8.90
CA MET A 58 -4.31 -4.61 8.56
C MET A 58 -5.11 -5.88 8.95
N PRO A 59 -5.11 -6.94 8.11
CA PRO A 59 -4.34 -7.10 6.87
C PRO A 59 -5.03 -6.57 5.59
N GLY A 60 -6.09 -5.78 5.73
CA GLY A 60 -6.93 -5.26 4.64
C GLY A 60 -6.23 -4.22 3.77
N ILE A 61 -5.43 -4.68 2.80
CA ILE A 61 -4.79 -3.85 1.77
C ILE A 61 -5.35 -4.24 0.40
N ALA A 62 -5.58 -3.24 -0.45
CA ALA A 62 -5.86 -3.46 -1.86
C ALA A 62 -5.02 -2.53 -2.77
N HIS A 63 -4.78 -2.99 -3.99
CA HIS A 63 -4.08 -2.25 -5.03
C HIS A 63 -4.96 -2.08 -6.27
N SER A 64 -5.00 -0.88 -6.84
CA SER A 64 -5.76 -0.64 -8.08
C SER A 64 -5.08 -1.30 -9.27
N GLN A 65 -5.85 -2.04 -10.06
CA GLN A 65 -5.39 -2.56 -11.34
C GLN A 65 -5.73 -1.59 -12.48
N ALA A 66 -5.09 -1.81 -13.64
CA ALA A 66 -5.50 -1.18 -14.88
C ALA A 66 -7.00 -1.45 -15.14
N ARG A 67 -7.70 -0.49 -15.75
CA ARG A 67 -9.14 -0.62 -16.01
C ARG A 67 -9.40 -1.84 -16.89
N LEU A 68 -10.18 -2.78 -16.36
CA LEU A 68 -10.73 -3.89 -17.13
C LEU A 68 -12.15 -3.49 -17.53
N MET A 69 -12.44 -3.42 -18.84
CA MET A 69 -13.78 -3.11 -19.36
C MET A 69 -14.41 -1.83 -18.77
N ASP A 70 -13.67 -0.72 -18.76
CA ASP A 70 -14.06 0.60 -18.23
C ASP A 70 -14.43 0.66 -16.74
N ARG A 71 -14.28 -0.44 -16.00
CA ARG A 71 -14.54 -0.49 -14.56
C ARG A 71 -13.25 -0.71 -13.80
N ARG A 72 -13.15 -0.04 -12.66
CA ARG A 72 -11.98 -0.16 -11.81
C ARG A 72 -12.10 -1.38 -10.90
N SER A 73 -11.09 -2.25 -10.97
CA SER A 73 -10.90 -3.37 -10.06
C SER A 73 -9.72 -3.12 -9.12
N TYR A 74 -9.77 -3.82 -8.00
CA TYR A 74 -8.72 -3.84 -6.99
C TYR A 74 -8.35 -5.29 -6.68
N VAL A 75 -7.07 -5.54 -6.47
CA VAL A 75 -6.54 -6.82 -5.99
C VAL A 75 -6.29 -6.69 -4.51
N THR A 76 -6.66 -7.73 -3.76
CA THR A 76 -6.23 -7.92 -2.38
C THR A 76 -5.35 -9.16 -2.30
N ARG A 77 -4.76 -9.41 -1.13
CA ARG A 77 -3.99 -10.64 -0.89
C ARG A 77 -4.76 -11.92 -1.22
N THR A 78 -6.07 -11.94 -0.94
CA THR A 78 -6.91 -13.15 -1.03
C THR A 78 -7.84 -13.16 -2.23
N GLU A 79 -8.13 -11.99 -2.83
CA GLU A 79 -9.10 -11.85 -3.91
C GLU A 79 -8.46 -11.14 -5.12
N PRO A 80 -8.40 -11.79 -6.29
CA PRO A 80 -7.78 -11.23 -7.49
C PRO A 80 -8.60 -10.12 -8.15
N ALA A 81 -9.89 -10.02 -7.84
CA ALA A 81 -10.77 -9.00 -8.39
C ALA A 81 -11.84 -8.60 -7.38
N THR A 82 -11.75 -7.35 -6.91
CA THR A 82 -12.72 -6.73 -6.01
C THR A 82 -13.10 -5.34 -6.51
N ARG A 83 -14.20 -4.79 -6.00
CA ARG A 83 -14.59 -3.39 -6.27
C ARG A 83 -14.88 -2.64 -4.99
N ILE A 84 -14.81 -1.31 -5.04
CA ILE A 84 -15.30 -0.48 -3.95
C ILE A 84 -16.82 -0.53 -3.91
N HIS A 85 -17.39 -0.80 -2.74
CA HIS A 85 -18.83 -0.74 -2.56
C HIS A 85 -19.31 0.72 -2.69
N ARG A 86 -20.50 0.91 -3.29
CA ARG A 86 -21.05 2.25 -3.57
C ARG A 86 -21.22 3.12 -2.31
N SER A 87 -21.48 2.51 -1.16
CA SER A 87 -21.65 3.22 0.12
C SER A 87 -20.33 3.60 0.80
N SER A 88 -19.17 3.17 0.29
CA SER A 88 -17.90 3.66 0.81
C SER A 88 -17.80 5.17 0.55
N CYS A 89 -17.44 5.96 1.55
CA CYS A 89 -17.31 7.42 1.46
C CYS A 89 -16.39 7.87 0.31
N ASN A 90 -15.41 7.02 -0.04
CA ASN A 90 -14.44 7.30 -1.09
C ASN A 90 -14.79 6.65 -2.45
N SER A 91 -15.98 6.03 -2.62
CA SER A 91 -16.33 5.26 -3.81
C SER A 91 -16.23 6.08 -5.12
N GLN A 92 -16.71 7.33 -5.12
CA GLN A 92 -16.65 8.21 -6.28
C GLN A 92 -15.22 8.68 -6.59
N LEU A 93 -14.47 9.06 -5.55
CA LEU A 93 -13.07 9.48 -5.68
C LEU A 93 -12.22 8.32 -6.24
N LEU A 94 -12.39 7.13 -5.70
CA LEU A 94 -11.64 5.92 -6.06
C LEU A 94 -12.04 5.37 -7.44
N ALA A 95 -13.27 5.61 -7.91
CA ALA A 95 -13.64 5.29 -9.29
C ALA A 95 -12.85 6.14 -10.31
N ARG A 96 -12.43 7.35 -9.91
CA ARG A 96 -11.72 8.33 -10.75
C ARG A 96 -10.21 8.40 -10.55
N SER A 97 -9.65 7.65 -9.60
CA SER A 97 -8.22 7.75 -9.24
C SER A 97 -7.28 7.32 -10.39
N GLY A 98 -5.97 7.31 -10.19
CA GLY A 98 -5.01 6.69 -11.13
C GLY A 98 -4.93 5.17 -11.00
N VAL A 99 -4.23 4.51 -11.93
CA VAL A 99 -3.72 3.14 -11.72
C VAL A 99 -2.52 3.21 -10.77
N GLY A 100 -2.22 2.14 -10.02
CA GLY A 100 -1.06 2.11 -9.12
C GLY A 100 -1.36 2.68 -7.72
N VAL A 101 -2.62 2.76 -7.35
CA VAL A 101 -3.09 3.36 -6.10
C VAL A 101 -3.26 2.29 -5.04
N TRP A 102 -2.74 2.56 -3.85
CA TRP A 102 -2.87 1.71 -2.68
C TRP A 102 -3.98 2.21 -1.77
N LEU A 103 -4.73 1.27 -1.20
CA LEU A 103 -5.76 1.55 -0.22
C LEU A 103 -5.73 0.52 0.90
N VAL A 104 -6.21 0.94 2.06
CA VAL A 104 -6.59 0.04 3.14
C VAL A 104 -8.11 -0.01 3.25
N PHE A 105 -8.64 -1.14 3.72
CA PHE A 105 -10.07 -1.36 3.92
C PHE A 105 -10.32 -2.14 5.21
N GLN A 106 -11.45 -1.89 5.86
CA GLN A 106 -11.79 -2.58 7.11
C GLN A 106 -12.70 -3.81 6.89
N THR A 107 -13.54 -3.79 5.86
CA THR A 107 -14.53 -4.85 5.63
C THR A 107 -14.61 -5.22 4.17
N MET A 108 -14.61 -6.53 3.90
CA MET A 108 -14.87 -7.09 2.58
C MET A 108 -16.18 -7.88 2.61
N LEU A 109 -17.10 -7.52 1.72
CA LEU A 109 -18.34 -8.26 1.49
C LEU A 109 -18.07 -9.35 0.47
N SER A 110 -18.18 -10.61 0.90
CA SER A 110 -18.05 -11.76 0.02
C SER A 110 -19.22 -11.84 -0.96
N ALA A 111 -18.94 -12.26 -2.20
CA ALA A 111 -19.93 -12.51 -3.24
C ALA A 111 -20.97 -13.59 -2.84
N HIS A 112 -20.62 -14.49 -1.91
CA HIS A 112 -21.49 -15.61 -1.53
C HIS A 112 -22.74 -15.23 -0.72
N ARG A 113 -22.81 -14.03 -0.14
CA ARG A 113 -23.93 -13.64 0.74
C ARG A 113 -25.04 -12.82 0.08
N ALA A 114 -24.86 -12.33 -1.15
CA ALA A 114 -25.91 -11.62 -1.88
C ALA A 114 -25.46 -11.38 -3.33
N GLU A 115 -26.23 -11.83 -4.32
CA GLU A 115 -26.46 -11.27 -5.68
C GLU A 115 -25.39 -10.36 -6.35
N ALA A 116 -24.12 -10.53 -6.04
CA ALA A 116 -23.02 -9.69 -6.47
C ALA A 116 -21.99 -10.57 -7.16
N SER A 117 -21.74 -10.28 -8.43
CA SER A 117 -20.80 -11.04 -9.27
C SER A 117 -19.35 -10.97 -8.81
N GLU A 118 -19.01 -10.18 -7.79
CA GLU A 118 -17.64 -9.97 -7.29
C GLU A 118 -17.63 -9.41 -5.85
N PRO A 119 -16.60 -9.71 -5.03
CA PRO A 119 -16.45 -9.15 -3.68
C PRO A 119 -16.34 -7.62 -3.68
N LYS A 120 -16.81 -6.99 -2.59
CA LYS A 120 -16.82 -5.53 -2.44
C LYS A 120 -16.10 -5.05 -1.18
N LEU A 121 -15.28 -4.01 -1.32
CA LEU A 121 -14.54 -3.37 -0.22
C LEU A 121 -15.33 -2.20 0.36
N LEU A 122 -15.39 -2.11 1.69
CA LEU A 122 -16.02 -1.06 2.48
C LEU A 122 -15.00 -0.37 3.40
N VAL A 123 -15.35 0.86 3.81
CA VAL A 123 -14.53 1.69 4.73
C VAL A 123 -13.09 1.78 4.22
N THR A 124 -12.93 2.38 3.05
CA THR A 124 -11.66 2.41 2.32
C THR A 124 -10.96 3.75 2.48
N SER A 125 -9.64 3.74 2.69
CA SER A 125 -8.81 4.96 2.67
C SER A 125 -7.62 4.81 1.74
N LEU A 126 -7.28 5.90 1.05
CA LEU A 126 -6.04 5.98 0.27
C LEU A 126 -4.84 6.02 1.22
N VAL A 127 -3.80 5.27 0.85
CA VAL A 127 -2.55 5.23 1.60
C VAL A 127 -1.37 5.36 0.66
N SER A 128 -0.30 5.98 1.14
CA SER A 128 0.96 6.01 0.42
C SER A 128 1.69 4.68 0.63
N PRO A 129 2.51 4.28 -0.34
CA PRO A 129 3.41 3.16 -0.18
C PRO A 129 4.30 3.15 1.05
N LEU A 130 4.78 4.33 1.44
CA LEU A 130 5.64 4.44 2.60
C LEU A 130 4.86 4.18 3.90
N GLN A 131 3.58 4.56 3.94
CA GLN A 131 2.68 4.20 5.04
C GLN A 131 2.55 2.68 5.16
N LEU A 132 2.38 1.98 4.03
CA LEU A 132 2.36 0.51 4.01
C LEU A 132 3.72 -0.09 4.38
N ALA A 133 4.83 0.49 3.90
CA ALA A 133 6.17 -0.01 4.20
C ALA A 133 6.59 0.17 5.67
N LEU A 134 6.06 1.18 6.36
CA LEU A 134 6.37 1.43 7.78
C LEU A 134 5.43 0.68 8.74
N PHE A 135 4.16 0.52 8.38
CA PHE A 135 3.13 0.03 9.33
C PHE A 135 2.29 -1.13 8.81
N GLY A 136 2.43 -1.49 7.53
CA GLY A 136 1.76 -2.65 6.97
C GLY A 136 2.56 -3.92 7.23
N GLY A 137 1.85 -5.03 7.39
CA GLY A 137 2.35 -6.41 7.35
C GLY A 137 3.31 -6.78 8.48
N GLU A 138 3.63 -8.06 8.57
CA GLU A 138 4.55 -8.62 9.56
C GLU A 138 5.90 -8.96 8.93
N ASP A 139 5.87 -9.54 7.72
CA ASP A 139 7.08 -10.00 7.01
C ASP A 139 7.67 -8.86 6.17
N TRP A 140 8.95 -8.51 6.40
CA TRP A 140 9.72 -7.55 5.59
C TRP A 140 11.03 -8.16 5.10
N HIS A 141 11.20 -8.23 3.78
CA HIS A 141 12.41 -8.76 3.16
C HIS A 141 12.98 -7.80 2.13
N VAL A 142 14.16 -7.25 2.40
CA VAL A 142 14.89 -6.44 1.41
C VAL A 142 15.42 -7.37 0.32
N LEU A 143 15.22 -6.98 -0.94
CA LEU A 143 15.69 -7.62 -2.16
C LEU A 143 16.71 -6.67 -2.83
N PRO A 144 18.00 -6.73 -2.46
CA PRO A 144 18.99 -5.74 -2.86
C PRO A 144 19.15 -5.64 -4.38
N GLU A 145 19.14 -6.79 -5.08
CA GLU A 145 19.28 -6.89 -6.54
C GLU A 145 18.16 -6.15 -7.29
N LEU A 146 16.97 -6.10 -6.70
CA LEU A 146 15.80 -5.43 -7.29
C LEU A 146 15.62 -3.99 -6.79
N LYS A 147 16.47 -3.55 -5.86
CA LYS A 147 16.30 -2.30 -5.08
C LYS A 147 14.87 -2.19 -4.57
N ALA A 148 14.42 -3.27 -3.96
CA ALA A 148 13.05 -3.43 -3.53
C ALA A 148 13.02 -4.07 -2.14
N ALA A 149 11.85 -4.02 -1.51
CA ALA A 149 11.53 -4.83 -0.36
C ALA A 149 10.17 -5.48 -0.57
N LEU A 150 10.06 -6.72 -0.12
CA LEU A 150 8.83 -7.50 -0.18
C LEU A 150 8.17 -7.46 1.20
N LEU A 151 6.93 -6.99 1.22
CA LEU A 151 6.07 -6.93 2.38
C LEU A 151 4.98 -8.00 2.29
N ASP A 152 4.84 -8.83 3.33
CA ASP A 152 3.87 -9.94 3.42
C ASP A 152 3.87 -10.88 2.21
N ARG A 153 5.00 -10.96 1.51
CA ARG A 153 5.23 -11.80 0.33
C ARG A 153 4.43 -11.44 -0.92
N TRP A 154 3.70 -10.32 -0.95
CA TRP A 154 2.89 -9.93 -2.12
C TRP A 154 2.95 -8.45 -2.49
N VAL A 155 3.41 -7.57 -1.60
CA VAL A 155 3.59 -6.14 -1.87
C VAL A 155 5.07 -5.84 -2.09
N VAL A 156 5.46 -5.37 -3.28
CA VAL A 156 6.89 -5.10 -3.59
C VAL A 156 7.19 -3.60 -3.59
N ALA A 157 7.71 -3.05 -2.50
CA ALA A 157 8.08 -1.64 -2.41
C ALA A 157 9.44 -1.35 -3.06
N ARG A 158 9.48 -0.48 -4.08
CA ARG A 158 10.71 -0.18 -4.85
C ARG A 158 11.23 1.25 -4.60
N THR A 159 12.53 1.44 -4.77
CA THR A 159 13.16 2.77 -4.79
C THR A 159 13.83 3.03 -6.14
N ARG A 160 13.78 4.29 -6.61
CA ARG A 160 14.49 4.72 -7.83
C ARG A 160 15.90 5.25 -7.55
N SER A 161 16.38 5.21 -6.31
CA SER A 161 17.69 5.74 -5.97
C SER A 161 18.82 5.03 -6.73
N LEU A 162 19.71 5.82 -7.32
CA LEU A 162 20.90 5.35 -8.03
C LEU A 162 22.00 5.00 -7.00
N GLY A 163 22.72 3.90 -7.21
CA GLY A 163 23.76 3.42 -6.28
C GLY A 163 23.27 2.66 -5.04
N SER A 164 24.12 2.58 -4.00
CA SER A 164 23.90 1.84 -2.74
C SER A 164 22.82 2.46 -1.83
N SER A 165 22.57 3.76 -1.99
CA SER A 165 21.64 4.54 -1.16
C SER A 165 20.19 4.04 -1.15
N GLY A 166 19.73 3.37 -2.23
CA GLY A 166 18.38 2.82 -2.28
C GLY A 166 18.19 1.63 -1.35
N VAL A 167 19.17 0.74 -1.28
CA VAL A 167 19.14 -0.42 -0.38
C VAL A 167 19.27 0.03 1.07
N GLU A 168 20.15 0.99 1.33
CA GLU A 168 20.29 1.60 2.67
C GLU A 168 18.97 2.22 3.15
N ALA A 169 18.24 2.94 2.30
CA ALA A 169 16.94 3.51 2.65
C ALA A 169 15.89 2.42 2.97
N LEU A 170 15.84 1.34 2.18
CA LEU A 170 14.92 0.22 2.43
C LEU A 170 15.27 -0.55 3.72
N SER A 171 16.56 -0.72 4.00
CA SER A 171 17.04 -1.30 5.25
C SER A 171 16.74 -0.42 6.45
N ALA A 172 16.88 0.91 6.32
CA ALA A 172 16.52 1.87 7.36
C ALA A 172 15.00 1.84 7.67
N VAL A 173 14.15 1.74 6.64
CA VAL A 173 12.71 1.51 6.81
C VAL A 173 12.46 0.21 7.58
N GLY A 174 13.12 -0.89 7.18
CA GLY A 174 13.04 -2.17 7.88
C GLY A 174 13.40 -2.08 9.36
N GLY A 175 14.49 -1.39 9.70
CA GLY A 175 14.92 -1.16 11.08
C GLY A 175 13.98 -0.25 11.87
N ALA A 176 13.43 0.79 11.25
CA ALA A 176 12.51 1.72 11.89
C ALA A 176 11.19 1.05 12.31
N ARG A 177 10.69 0.05 11.57
CA ARG A 177 9.45 -0.67 11.87
C ARG A 177 9.41 -1.21 13.30
N SER A 178 10.51 -1.79 13.79
CA SER A 178 10.59 -2.33 15.14
C SER A 178 10.51 -1.24 16.21
N VAL A 179 11.18 -0.12 16.01
CA VAL A 179 11.17 1.02 16.94
C VAL A 179 9.81 1.72 16.93
N MET A 180 9.16 1.83 15.76
CA MET A 180 7.84 2.44 15.63
C MET A 180 6.74 1.60 16.25
N ALA A 181 6.79 0.27 16.11
CA ALA A 181 5.88 -0.63 16.81
C ALA A 181 5.99 -0.44 18.33
N GLN A 182 7.22 -0.43 18.86
CA GLN A 182 7.47 -0.19 20.30
C GLN A 182 7.03 1.20 20.78
N ALA A 183 7.13 2.23 19.94
CA ALA A 183 6.71 3.58 20.31
C ALA A 183 5.17 3.77 20.25
N LEU A 184 4.46 2.91 19.54
CA LEU A 184 2.99 2.91 19.48
C LEU A 184 2.35 2.09 20.61
N GLU A 185 3.05 1.08 21.13
CA GLU A 185 2.69 0.29 22.31
C GLU A 185 2.82 1.10 23.61
#